data_AF-A0A0D8XUM6-F1
#
_entry.id   AF-A0A0D8XUM6-F1
#
_cell.length_a   1.000
_cell.length_b   1.000
_cell.length_c   1.000
_cell.angle_alpha   90.00
_cell.angle_beta   90.00
_cell.angle_gamma   90.00
#
_symmetry.space_group_name_H-M   'P 1'
#
loop_
_entity.id
_entity.type
_entity.pdbx_description
1 polymer ?
#
loop_
_entity_poly.entity_id
_entity_poly.type
_entity_poly.pdbx_seq_one_letter_code
_entity_poly.pdbx_strand_id
1 'polypeptide(L)'
;MGIESLGEMLLRGRTLLRFVISSRNMDVMLVENIMRTNRADGFIRNITDNRVKSQIKFPQEEDLSGAAIAILRLQDVYRLDTTDLSNGIIMGDKVAHKLSAHDSFEVGRAAYNQRDYYHTLTWMQAALNKLENEDPKTVAETEILEYLAYALYQQGNVRRALALTKRLAAIAPNHPRARGKYFLKFPTTRLIF
;
A
#
# COMPACT_ATOMS: atom_id res chain seq x y z
N MET A 1 49.03 56.74 21.34
CA MET A 1 48.72 55.37 21.81
C MET A 1 47.43 55.47 22.60
N GLY A 2 46.30 55.19 21.96
CA GLY A 2 44.96 55.49 22.51
C GLY A 2 44.59 54.49 23.60
N ILE A 3 44.46 54.98 24.83
CA ILE A 3 43.89 54.19 25.92
C ILE A 3 42.36 54.29 25.73
N GLU A 4 41.77 53.40 24.93
CA GLU A 4 40.33 53.22 24.97
C GLU A 4 39.96 52.88 26.43
N SER A 5 39.18 53.75 27.07
CA SER A 5 38.75 53.56 28.46
C SER A 5 38.06 52.19 28.58
N LEU A 6 38.40 51.41 29.62
CA LEU A 6 37.76 50.12 29.92
C LEU A 6 36.21 50.20 29.88
N GLY A 7 35.64 51.38 30.16
CA GLY A 7 34.21 51.67 30.04
C GLY A 7 33.69 51.62 28.60
N GLU A 8 34.42 52.13 27.61
CA GLU A 8 34.02 52.08 26.19
C GLU A 8 34.11 50.65 25.65
N MET A 9 35.13 49.90 26.06
CA MET A 9 35.31 48.51 25.66
C MET A 9 34.18 47.60 26.19
N LEU A 10 33.76 47.82 27.44
CA LEU A 10 32.59 47.14 28.04
C LEU A 10 31.27 47.56 27.37
N LEU A 11 31.12 48.83 27.01
CA LEU A 11 29.91 49.32 26.32
C LEU A 11 29.80 48.69 24.92
N ARG A 12 30.91 48.62 24.16
CA ARG A 12 30.99 47.92 22.88
C ARG A 12 30.68 46.43 23.01
N GLY A 13 31.17 45.76 24.06
CA GLY A 13 30.85 44.36 24.33
C GLY A 13 29.34 44.12 24.58
N ARG A 14 28.67 45.02 25.32
CA ARG A 14 27.23 44.93 25.58
C ARG A 14 26.39 45.19 24.34
N THR A 15 26.76 46.14 23.50
CA THR A 15 26.05 46.41 22.24
C THR A 15 26.23 45.26 21.24
N LEU A 16 27.42 44.66 21.17
CA LEU A 16 27.67 43.47 20.35
C LEU A 16 26.89 42.26 20.83
N LEU A 17 26.87 41.98 22.14
CA LEU A 17 26.06 40.88 22.70
C LEU A 17 24.56 41.08 22.41
N ARG A 18 24.06 42.31 22.56
CA ARG A 18 22.66 42.63 22.23
C ARG A 18 22.35 42.43 20.75
N PHE A 19 23.28 42.81 19.87
CA PHE A 19 23.15 42.60 18.43
C PHE A 19 23.13 41.10 18.08
N VAL A 20 24.06 40.31 18.64
CA VAL A 20 24.13 38.86 18.41
C VAL A 20 22.87 38.14 18.89
N ILE A 21 22.35 38.49 20.08
CA ILE A 21 21.10 37.92 20.60
C ILE A 21 19.92 38.30 19.70
N SER A 22 19.85 39.56 19.25
CA SER A 22 18.80 40.03 18.36
C SER A 22 18.85 39.31 17.00
N SER A 23 20.04 39.13 16.43
CA SER A 23 20.25 38.41 15.17
C SER A 23 19.79 36.97 15.29
N ARG A 24 20.19 36.27 16.36
CA ARG A 24 19.82 34.88 16.60
C ARG A 24 18.32 34.70 16.80
N ASN A 25 17.65 35.65 17.46
CA ASN A 25 16.18 35.62 17.60
C ASN A 25 15.47 35.83 16.26
N MET A 26 16.01 36.68 15.38
CA MET A 26 15.48 36.85 14.02
C MET A 26 15.59 35.57 13.20
N ASP A 27 16.70 34.84 13.31
CA ASP A 27 16.90 33.56 12.62
C ASP A 27 15.90 32.49 13.11
N VAL A 28 15.66 32.43 14.42
CA VAL A 28 14.66 31.52 15.01
C VAL A 28 13.25 31.86 14.54
N MET A 29 12.90 33.16 14.49
CA MET A 29 11.60 33.60 13.97
C MET A 29 11.43 33.25 12.49
N LEU A 30 12.49 33.37 11.68
CA LEU A 30 12.46 33.00 10.26
C LEU A 30 12.22 31.49 10.08
N VAL A 31 12.94 30.66 10.84
CA VAL A 31 12.78 29.19 10.81
C VAL A 31 11.38 28.79 11.27
N GLU A 32 10.86 29.40 12.33
CA GLU A 32 9.50 29.16 12.79
C GLU A 32 8.47 29.52 11.72
N ASN A 33 8.66 30.64 11.02
CA ASN A 33 7.76 31.06 9.98
C ASN A 33 7.78 30.09 8.78
N ILE A 34 8.96 29.61 8.37
CA ILE A 34 9.10 28.61 7.30
C ILE A 34 8.44 27.28 7.71
N MET A 35 8.63 26.83 8.95
CA MET A 35 7.98 25.63 9.48
C MET A 35 6.45 25.77 9.55
N ARG A 36 5.94 26.97 9.88
CA ARG A 36 4.51 27.28 9.88
C ARG A 36 3.93 27.46 8.47
N THR A 37 4.75 27.73 7.46
CA THR A 37 4.32 27.91 6.08
C THR A 37 3.99 26.55 5.44
N ASN A 38 2.85 25.98 5.80
CA ASN A 38 2.38 24.73 5.23
C ASN A 38 1.90 24.95 3.78
N ARG A 39 2.71 24.53 2.80
CA ARG A 39 2.31 24.57 1.38
C ARG A 39 1.17 23.60 1.05
N ALA A 40 0.88 22.63 1.92
CA ALA A 40 -0.21 21.69 1.71
C ALA A 40 -1.58 22.40 1.64
N ASP A 41 -1.79 23.50 2.37
CA ASP A 41 -3.07 24.19 2.38
C ASP A 41 -3.45 24.76 1.00
N GLY A 42 -2.46 25.28 0.25
CA GLY A 42 -2.67 25.75 -1.12
C GLY A 42 -2.96 24.60 -2.09
N PHE A 43 -2.26 23.47 -1.95
CA PHE A 43 -2.51 22.27 -2.75
C PHE A 43 -3.88 21.65 -2.46
N ILE A 44 -4.25 21.51 -1.19
CA ILE A 44 -5.56 20.96 -0.77
C ILE A 44 -6.67 21.87 -1.25
N ARG A 45 -6.52 23.20 -1.14
CA ARG A 45 -7.49 24.16 -1.68
C ARG A 45 -7.61 24.03 -3.19
N ASN A 46 -6.52 23.93 -3.94
CA ASN A 46 -6.57 23.76 -5.39
C ASN A 46 -7.27 22.43 -5.80
N ILE A 47 -6.96 21.32 -5.12
CA ILE A 47 -7.63 20.03 -5.37
C ILE A 47 -9.12 20.11 -5.02
N THR A 48 -9.46 20.77 -3.91
CA THR A 48 -10.86 20.92 -3.45
C THR A 48 -11.66 21.86 -4.36
N ASP A 49 -11.06 22.97 -4.79
CA ASP A 49 -11.67 23.93 -5.72
C ASP A 49 -11.87 23.30 -7.10
N ASN A 50 -10.92 22.50 -7.58
CA ASN A 50 -11.10 21.70 -8.80
C ASN A 50 -12.16 20.62 -8.62
N ARG A 51 -12.24 19.97 -7.45
CA ARG A 51 -13.31 19.01 -7.15
C ARG A 51 -14.71 19.64 -7.21
N VAL A 52 -14.86 20.90 -6.80
CA VAL A 52 -16.14 21.62 -6.81
C VAL A 52 -16.44 22.26 -8.17
N LYS A 53 -15.42 22.74 -8.89
CA LYS A 53 -15.57 23.41 -10.20
C LYS A 53 -15.64 22.44 -11.37
N SER A 54 -14.90 21.34 -11.32
CA SER A 54 -14.94 20.29 -12.33
C SER A 54 -16.16 19.41 -12.03
N GLN A 55 -17.06 19.24 -13.00
CA GLN A 55 -18.17 18.27 -12.93
C GLN A 55 -17.69 16.79 -12.90
N ILE A 56 -16.40 16.55 -12.67
CA ILE A 56 -15.75 15.25 -12.66
C ILE A 56 -15.89 14.69 -11.25
N LYS A 57 -16.87 13.80 -11.06
CA LYS A 57 -16.95 12.98 -9.84
C LYS A 57 -15.76 12.03 -9.81
N PHE A 58 -14.99 12.07 -8.73
CA PHE A 58 -13.96 11.04 -8.50
C PHE A 58 -14.61 9.66 -8.39
N PRO A 59 -13.93 8.62 -8.91
CA PRO A 59 -14.42 7.26 -8.77
C PRO A 59 -14.57 6.90 -7.30
N GLN A 60 -15.65 6.19 -6.99
CA GLN A 60 -15.93 5.63 -5.67
C GLN A 60 -15.44 4.18 -5.60
N GLU A 61 -15.46 3.57 -4.41
CA GLU A 61 -15.11 2.15 -4.23
C GLU A 61 -15.95 1.21 -5.13
N GLU A 62 -17.20 1.58 -5.39
CA GLU A 62 -18.09 0.86 -6.30
C GLU A 62 -17.56 0.84 -7.74
N ASP A 63 -16.99 1.95 -8.21
CA ASP A 63 -16.40 2.05 -9.55
C ASP A 63 -15.14 1.18 -9.66
N LEU A 64 -14.32 1.13 -8.59
CA LEU A 64 -13.16 0.26 -8.52
C LEU A 64 -13.56 -1.22 -8.62
N SER A 65 -14.56 -1.62 -7.83
CA SER A 65 -15.13 -2.97 -7.88
C SER A 65 -15.73 -3.28 -9.26
N GLY A 66 -16.48 -2.34 -9.84
CA GLY A 66 -17.06 -2.47 -11.18
C GLY A 66 -15.99 -2.67 -12.27
N ALA A 67 -14.89 -1.92 -12.20
CA ALA A 67 -13.76 -2.06 -13.12
C ALA A 67 -13.08 -3.43 -12.96
N ALA A 68 -12.87 -3.90 -11.73
CA ALA A 68 -12.32 -5.23 -11.46
C ALA A 68 -13.22 -6.34 -12.02
N ILE A 69 -14.55 -6.22 -11.86
CA ILE A 69 -15.52 -7.16 -12.44
C ILE A 69 -15.46 -7.15 -13.97
N ALA A 70 -15.33 -5.97 -14.59
CA ALA A 70 -15.19 -5.85 -16.04
C ALA A 70 -13.92 -6.54 -16.56
N ILE A 71 -12.80 -6.41 -15.85
CA ILE A 71 -11.55 -7.10 -16.15
C ILE A 71 -11.75 -8.63 -16.12
N LEU A 72 -12.39 -9.14 -15.07
CA LEU A 72 -12.67 -10.58 -14.94
C LEU A 72 -13.53 -11.09 -16.10
N ARG A 73 -14.56 -10.34 -16.49
CA ARG A 73 -15.41 -10.71 -17.64
C ARG A 73 -14.62 -10.75 -18.96
N LEU A 74 -13.74 -9.78 -19.19
CA LEU A 74 -12.88 -9.79 -20.38
C LEU A 74 -11.91 -10.96 -20.35
N GLN A 75 -11.38 -11.28 -19.17
CA GLN A 75 -10.52 -12.44 -18.97
C GLN A 75 -11.23 -13.74 -19.37
N ASP A 76 -12.50 -13.91 -18.97
CA ASP A 76 -13.31 -15.08 -19.34
C ASP A 76 -13.62 -15.16 -20.83
N VAL A 77 -14.04 -14.04 -21.43
CA VAL A 77 -14.46 -13.98 -22.84
C VAL A 77 -13.29 -14.27 -23.77
N TYR A 78 -12.12 -13.70 -23.49
CA TYR A 78 -10.94 -13.80 -24.34
C TYR A 78 -9.91 -14.83 -23.85
N ARG A 79 -10.19 -15.53 -22.73
CA ARG A 79 -9.30 -16.50 -22.08
C ARG A 79 -7.89 -15.92 -21.85
N LEU A 80 -7.85 -14.69 -21.35
CA LEU A 80 -6.59 -13.96 -21.13
C LEU A 80 -5.86 -14.55 -19.91
N ASP A 81 -4.54 -14.61 -20.01
CA ASP A 81 -3.72 -15.06 -18.89
C ASP A 81 -3.58 -13.95 -17.84
N THR A 82 -3.68 -14.34 -16.57
CA THR A 82 -3.61 -13.39 -15.45
C THR A 82 -2.21 -12.76 -15.36
N THR A 83 -1.15 -13.52 -15.64
CA THR A 83 0.21 -12.97 -15.57
C THR A 83 0.46 -11.93 -16.65
N ASP A 84 -0.01 -12.18 -17.88
CA ASP A 84 0.11 -11.23 -18.99
C ASP A 84 -0.70 -9.97 -18.72
N LEU A 85 -1.95 -10.12 -18.29
CA LEU A 85 -2.82 -9.00 -17.96
C LEU A 85 -2.25 -8.16 -16.82
N SER A 86 -1.69 -8.81 -15.80
CA SER A 86 -1.02 -8.13 -14.69
C SER A 86 0.24 -7.37 -15.11
N ASN A 87 0.86 -7.73 -16.24
CA ASN A 87 1.99 -7.04 -16.84
C ASN A 87 1.57 -5.96 -17.85
N GLY A 88 0.26 -5.78 -18.05
CA GLY A 88 -0.30 -4.84 -19.02
C GLY A 88 -0.22 -5.34 -20.46
N ILE A 89 -0.06 -6.65 -20.65
CA ILE A 89 0.03 -7.31 -21.95
C ILE A 89 -1.32 -7.91 -22.29
N ILE A 90 -1.87 -7.56 -23.44
CA ILE A 90 -3.13 -8.09 -23.96
C ILE A 90 -2.87 -8.59 -25.38
N MET A 91 -3.08 -9.89 -25.60
CA MET A 91 -2.87 -10.53 -26.91
C MET A 91 -1.45 -10.32 -27.49
N GLY A 92 -0.43 -10.21 -26.62
CA GLY A 92 0.97 -10.01 -27.01
C GLY A 92 1.41 -8.56 -27.10
N ASP A 93 0.48 -7.60 -27.11
CA ASP A 93 0.80 -6.18 -27.17
C ASP A 93 0.78 -5.55 -25.77
N LYS A 94 1.75 -4.67 -25.48
CA LYS A 94 1.78 -3.90 -24.24
C LYS A 94 0.83 -2.71 -24.36
N VAL A 95 -0.42 -2.92 -23.95
CA VAL A 95 -1.50 -1.94 -24.04
C VAL A 95 -1.59 -1.08 -22.78
N ALA A 96 -1.19 -1.61 -21.62
CA ALA A 96 -1.37 -0.95 -20.34
C ALA A 96 -0.09 -0.91 -19.49
N HIS A 97 -0.15 -0.11 -18.42
CA HIS A 97 0.87 -0.15 -17.38
C HIS A 97 0.80 -1.46 -16.59
N LYS A 98 1.96 -1.89 -16.08
CA LYS A 98 2.06 -3.06 -15.21
C LYS A 98 1.32 -2.77 -13.90
N LEU A 99 0.44 -3.70 -13.51
CA LEU A 99 -0.27 -3.63 -12.25
C LEU A 99 0.70 -3.87 -11.08
N SER A 100 0.48 -3.16 -9.96
CA SER A 100 1.17 -3.39 -8.69
C SER A 100 0.68 -4.69 -8.02
N ALA A 101 1.33 -5.11 -6.93
CA ALA A 101 0.80 -6.23 -6.15
C ALA A 101 -0.55 -5.87 -5.52
N HIS A 102 -0.74 -4.62 -5.10
CA HIS A 102 -2.01 -4.10 -4.57
C HIS A 102 -3.14 -4.14 -5.60
N ASP A 103 -2.91 -3.66 -6.82
CA ASP A 103 -3.94 -3.68 -7.86
C ASP A 103 -4.38 -5.13 -8.19
N SER A 104 -3.41 -6.05 -8.24
CA SER A 104 -3.68 -7.48 -8.49
C SER A 104 -4.46 -8.11 -7.33
N PHE A 105 -4.18 -7.70 -6.09
CA PHE A 105 -4.92 -8.13 -4.90
C PHE A 105 -6.37 -7.64 -4.91
N GLU A 106 -6.60 -6.38 -5.28
CA GLU A 106 -7.96 -5.81 -5.36
C GLU A 106 -8.83 -6.52 -6.41
N VAL A 107 -8.26 -6.86 -7.57
CA VAL A 107 -8.97 -7.67 -8.58
C VAL A 107 -9.30 -9.06 -8.05
N GLY A 108 -8.35 -9.72 -7.37
CA GLY A 108 -8.59 -11.00 -6.72
C GLY A 108 -9.67 -10.92 -5.62
N ARG A 109 -9.75 -9.81 -4.88
CA ARG A 109 -10.78 -9.57 -3.86
C ARG A 109 -12.16 -9.38 -4.48
N ALA A 110 -12.25 -8.70 -5.63
CA ALA A 110 -13.49 -8.60 -6.38
C ALA A 110 -13.98 -9.96 -6.91
N ALA A 111 -13.06 -10.80 -7.41
CA ALA A 111 -13.38 -12.18 -7.80
C ALA A 111 -13.90 -13.02 -6.62
N TYR A 112 -13.25 -12.87 -5.45
CA TYR A 112 -13.64 -13.54 -4.22
C TYR A 112 -15.07 -13.17 -3.80
N ASN A 113 -15.44 -11.90 -3.88
CA ASN A 113 -16.78 -11.42 -3.57
C ASN A 113 -17.85 -12.01 -4.49
N GLN A 114 -17.50 -12.33 -5.74
CA GLN A 114 -18.36 -13.02 -6.70
C GLN A 114 -18.39 -14.56 -6.50
N ARG A 115 -17.66 -15.08 -5.50
CA ARG A 115 -17.45 -16.52 -5.26
C ARG A 115 -16.73 -17.24 -6.40
N ASP A 116 -16.01 -16.49 -7.24
CA ASP A 116 -15.15 -17.06 -8.26
C ASP A 116 -13.78 -17.39 -7.66
N TYR A 117 -13.70 -18.57 -7.05
CA TYR A 117 -12.48 -19.04 -6.41
C TYR A 117 -11.37 -19.37 -7.41
N TYR A 118 -11.70 -19.63 -8.69
CA TYR A 118 -10.69 -19.89 -9.72
C TYR A 118 -9.91 -18.62 -10.02
N HIS A 119 -10.59 -17.54 -10.37
CA HIS A 119 -9.95 -16.25 -10.62
C HIS A 119 -9.32 -15.66 -9.35
N THR A 120 -9.94 -15.88 -8.19
CA THR A 120 -9.32 -15.50 -6.91
C THR A 120 -7.93 -16.11 -6.78
N LEU A 121 -7.76 -17.40 -7.11
CA LEU A 121 -6.47 -18.07 -7.00
C LEU A 121 -5.44 -17.54 -7.97
N THR A 122 -5.81 -17.35 -9.24
CA THR A 122 -4.86 -16.89 -10.26
C THR A 122 -4.39 -15.46 -9.96
N TRP A 123 -5.31 -14.56 -9.58
CA TRP A 123 -4.98 -13.17 -9.23
C TRP A 123 -4.18 -13.05 -7.95
N MET A 124 -4.52 -13.83 -6.91
CA MET A 124 -3.76 -13.80 -5.66
C MET A 124 -2.37 -14.43 -5.81
N GLN A 125 -2.19 -15.42 -6.69
CA GLN A 125 -0.86 -15.93 -7.06
C GLN A 125 -0.04 -14.89 -7.82
N ALA A 126 -0.66 -14.19 -8.78
CA ALA A 126 0.01 -13.10 -9.49
C ALA A 126 0.42 -11.96 -8.54
N ALA A 127 -0.44 -11.61 -7.58
CA ALA A 127 -0.13 -10.64 -6.54
C ALA A 127 1.06 -11.08 -5.67
N LEU A 128 1.09 -12.36 -5.24
CA LEU A 128 2.20 -12.90 -4.45
C LEU A 128 3.53 -12.86 -5.22
N ASN A 129 3.53 -13.27 -6.49
CA ASN A 129 4.72 -13.24 -7.35
C ASN A 129 5.22 -11.80 -7.58
N LYS A 130 4.33 -10.82 -7.67
CA LYS A 130 4.70 -9.40 -7.78
C LYS A 130 5.25 -8.86 -6.47
N LEU A 131 4.66 -9.25 -5.34
CA LEU A 131 5.11 -8.83 -4.01
C LEU A 131 6.57 -9.22 -3.74
N GLU A 132 7.02 -10.36 -4.26
CA GLU A 132 8.43 -10.78 -4.15
C GLU A 132 9.40 -9.86 -4.90
N ASN A 133 8.92 -9.14 -5.92
CA ASN A 133 9.71 -8.26 -6.77
C ASN A 133 9.44 -6.76 -6.53
N GLU A 134 8.54 -6.41 -5.61
CA GLU A 134 8.12 -5.04 -5.33
C GLU A 134 8.70 -4.56 -3.99
N ASP A 135 9.44 -3.44 -4.04
CA ASP A 135 10.01 -2.76 -2.86
C ASP A 135 9.73 -1.25 -2.98
N PRO A 136 8.97 -0.62 -2.06
CA PRO A 136 8.36 -1.18 -0.85
C PRO A 136 7.14 -2.06 -1.15
N LYS A 137 6.93 -3.07 -0.30
CA LYS A 137 5.76 -3.97 -0.38
C LYS A 137 4.46 -3.18 -0.20
N THR A 138 3.58 -3.23 -1.20
CA THR A 138 2.31 -2.50 -1.20
C THR A 138 1.19 -3.21 -0.43
N VAL A 139 1.31 -4.54 -0.24
CA VAL A 139 0.32 -5.38 0.47
C VAL A 139 1.01 -6.30 1.47
N ALA A 140 0.33 -6.63 2.56
CA ALA A 140 0.82 -7.62 3.50
C ALA A 140 0.73 -9.04 2.90
N GLU A 141 1.85 -9.76 2.87
CA GLU A 141 1.89 -11.16 2.39
C GLU A 141 0.85 -12.05 3.10
N THR A 142 0.58 -11.76 4.38
CA THR A 142 -0.41 -12.47 5.18
C THR A 142 -1.83 -12.36 4.63
N GLU A 143 -2.23 -11.20 4.11
CA GLU A 143 -3.56 -11.00 3.54
C GLU A 143 -3.72 -11.83 2.27
N ILE A 144 -2.74 -11.80 1.37
CA ILE A 144 -2.75 -12.59 0.13
C ILE A 144 -2.84 -14.10 0.45
N LEU A 145 -2.03 -14.57 1.40
CA LEU A 145 -2.02 -15.98 1.82
C LEU A 145 -3.36 -16.44 2.42
N GLU A 146 -4.07 -15.55 3.11
CA GLU A 146 -5.39 -15.85 3.67
C GLU A 146 -6.43 -16.12 2.58
N TYR A 147 -6.53 -15.23 1.59
CA TYR A 147 -7.46 -15.41 0.46
C TYR A 147 -7.09 -16.65 -0.36
N LEU A 148 -5.81 -16.90 -0.60
CA LEU A 148 -5.34 -18.12 -1.29
C LEU A 148 -5.72 -19.40 -0.53
N ALA A 149 -5.45 -19.44 0.78
CA ALA A 149 -5.73 -20.63 1.59
C ALA A 149 -7.23 -20.95 1.61
N TYR A 150 -8.08 -19.92 1.72
CA TYR A 150 -9.52 -20.13 1.70
C TYR A 150 -10.05 -20.50 0.31
N ALA A 151 -9.58 -19.86 -0.75
CA ALA A 151 -10.01 -20.20 -2.11
C ALA A 151 -9.62 -21.64 -2.48
N LEU A 152 -8.42 -22.10 -2.10
CA LEU A 152 -8.00 -23.51 -2.26
C LEU A 152 -8.89 -24.47 -1.47
N TYR A 153 -9.28 -24.10 -0.25
CA TYR A 153 -10.18 -24.90 0.57
C TYR A 153 -11.56 -25.04 -0.06
N GLN A 154 -12.11 -23.94 -0.60
CA GLN A 154 -13.40 -23.96 -1.30
C GLN A 154 -13.37 -24.81 -2.57
N GLN A 155 -12.22 -24.89 -3.25
CA GLN A 155 -12.01 -25.81 -4.37
C GLN A 155 -11.74 -27.27 -3.95
N GLY A 156 -11.75 -27.59 -2.66
CA GLY A 156 -11.49 -28.94 -2.14
C GLY A 156 -10.01 -29.33 -2.07
N ASN A 157 -9.08 -28.42 -2.38
CA ASN A 157 -7.64 -28.66 -2.29
C ASN A 157 -7.11 -28.42 -0.87
N VAL A 158 -7.59 -29.24 0.07
CA VAL A 158 -7.31 -29.10 1.51
C VAL A 158 -5.82 -29.22 1.82
N ARG A 159 -5.08 -30.06 1.08
CA ARG A 159 -3.63 -30.26 1.28
C ARG A 159 -2.85 -28.97 1.02
N ARG A 160 -3.09 -28.31 -0.12
CA ARG A 160 -2.41 -27.04 -0.43
C ARG A 160 -2.89 -25.91 0.49
N ALA A 161 -4.18 -25.87 0.81
CA ALA A 161 -4.72 -24.90 1.76
C ALA A 161 -4.01 -25.00 3.13
N LEU A 162 -3.83 -26.21 3.65
CA LEU A 162 -3.11 -26.44 4.90
C LEU A 162 -1.64 -25.99 4.83
N ALA A 163 -0.96 -26.22 3.70
CA ALA A 163 0.42 -25.78 3.51
C ALA A 163 0.53 -24.24 3.56
N LEU A 164 -0.39 -23.52 2.90
CA LEU A 164 -0.43 -22.06 2.96
C LEU A 164 -0.76 -21.54 4.37
N THR A 165 -1.70 -22.18 5.07
CA THR A 165 -2.03 -21.81 6.46
C THR A 165 -0.84 -22.02 7.40
N LYS A 166 -0.02 -23.06 7.18
CA LYS A 166 1.23 -23.25 7.94
C LYS A 166 2.25 -22.14 7.66
N ARG A 167 2.41 -21.73 6.40
CA ARG A 167 3.26 -20.58 6.02
C ARG A 167 2.76 -19.28 6.68
N LEU A 168 1.44 -19.05 6.63
CA LEU A 168 0.80 -17.91 7.29
C LEU A 168 1.08 -17.91 8.80
N ALA A 169 0.95 -19.06 9.48
CA ALA A 169 1.21 -19.17 10.91
C ALA A 169 2.69 -18.95 11.29
N ALA A 170 3.63 -19.29 10.40
CA ALA A 170 5.04 -19.01 10.60
C ALA A 170 5.37 -17.52 10.50
N ILE A 171 4.69 -16.79 9.60
CA ILE A 171 4.90 -15.35 9.40
C ILE A 171 4.17 -14.53 10.49
N ALA A 172 2.93 -14.89 10.80
CA ALA A 172 2.09 -14.19 11.76
C ALA A 172 1.42 -15.17 12.74
N PRO A 173 2.09 -15.55 13.84
CA PRO A 173 1.58 -16.50 14.83
C PRO A 173 0.27 -16.03 15.51
N ASN A 174 0.10 -14.72 15.61
CA ASN A 174 -1.07 -14.09 16.25
C ASN A 174 -2.23 -13.83 15.29
N HIS A 175 -2.13 -14.20 14.01
CA HIS A 175 -3.20 -13.97 13.05
C HIS A 175 -4.46 -14.77 13.42
N PRO A 176 -5.67 -14.17 13.47
CA PRO A 176 -6.90 -14.86 13.90
C PRO A 176 -7.16 -16.16 13.12
N ARG A 177 -6.83 -16.16 11.82
CA ARG A 177 -7.02 -17.30 10.93
C ARG A 177 -5.89 -18.34 10.99
N ALA A 178 -4.68 -17.96 11.39
CA ALA A 178 -3.60 -18.89 11.74
C ALA A 178 -3.93 -19.64 13.05
N ARG A 179 -4.54 -18.93 13.99
CA ARG A 179 -5.00 -19.46 15.28
C ARG A 179 -6.25 -20.34 15.16
N GLY A 180 -6.93 -20.26 14.01
CA GLY A 180 -8.05 -21.10 13.63
C GLY A 180 -7.67 -22.58 13.65
N LYS A 181 -7.90 -23.24 14.79
CA LYS A 181 -7.96 -24.70 14.98
C LYS A 181 -8.93 -25.43 14.03
N TYR A 182 -9.54 -24.74 13.06
CA TYR A 182 -10.46 -25.27 12.07
C TYR A 182 -9.77 -26.15 11.02
N PHE A 183 -8.53 -25.83 10.61
CA PHE A 183 -7.77 -26.67 9.65
C PHE A 183 -6.99 -27.80 10.32
N LEU A 184 -6.59 -27.63 11.58
CA LEU A 184 -5.80 -28.62 12.32
C LEU A 184 -6.66 -29.68 13.03
N LYS A 185 -7.99 -29.64 12.88
CA LYS A 185 -8.92 -30.67 13.39
C LYS A 185 -9.20 -31.81 12.41
N PHE A 186 -8.60 -31.81 11.21
CA PHE A 186 -8.68 -32.97 10.32
C PHE A 186 -7.63 -33.99 10.73
N PRO A 187 -8.03 -35.23 11.08
CA PRO A 187 -7.10 -36.25 11.53
C PRO A 187 -6.18 -36.61 10.36
N THR A 188 -4.89 -36.38 10.51
CA THR A 188 -3.83 -37.02 9.71
C THR A 188 -3.71 -38.52 10.03
N THR A 189 -4.82 -39.19 10.34
CA THR A 189 -4.88 -40.59 10.78
C THR A 189 -5.94 -41.35 9.98
N ARG A 190 -5.73 -41.41 8.66
CA ARG A 190 -6.11 -42.53 7.79
C ARG A 190 -5.74 -42.15 6.37
N LEU A 191 -4.56 -42.60 5.95
CA LEU A 191 -4.22 -43.02 4.58
C LEU A 191 -2.83 -43.66 4.70
N ILE A 192 -2.82 -44.81 5.36
CA ILE A 192 -1.87 -45.89 5.12
C ILE A 192 -2.74 -47.01 4.54
N PHE A 193 -2.27 -47.57 3.43
CA PHE A 193 -2.89 -48.48 2.46
C PHE A 193 -3.73 -47.81 1.38
#